data_AF-A0A7R9BX05-F1
#
_entry.id   AF-A0A7R9BX05-F1
#
_cell.length_a   1.000
_cell.length_b   1.000
_cell.length_c   1.000
_cell.angle_alpha   90.00
_cell.angle_beta   90.00
_cell.angle_gamma   90.00
#
_symmetry.space_group_name_H-M   'P 1'
#
loop_
_entity.id
_entity.type
_entity.pdbx_description
1 polymer ?
#
loop_
_entity_poly.entity_id
_entity_poly.type
_entity_poly.pdbx_seq_one_letter_code
_entity_poly.pdbx_strand_id
1 'polypeptide(L)'
;MAVAILRLPLFCISFGSPVDTRYGLVHGDEKHWLCYDAKEHGRYLAQVYDAMNEHPDAPTLGELQEADAHKNAVVEFHAATCAVPESVGKFKVGITRHGRMDNTIQIRVETIDGSATSEADFMPINQILTFQPNELEKEVEVEIINDDQWEPDEEFFLKLSLLPLDEYPHSHDGLVLGKLSIMEITILNDDDPGVISFEKGCYLVKESCGACVIPVMRRNGADGEISVKYKTIDRSAVAGKDYVPQEGTLVFRNNETELEIEIPIMNDFDYEKNEHFELELFDPTGGASVGRLNRTTITIVNDDDVLPKSLNVVLKTCSSRADFQSMMNKMMAMTNANLDKLKVTHETWAAQVKEALNVNGGDLENATWIDYVMHILTFAWKLIFCVIPPVDIWGGWLSFFVSLLFIAILTAIVGDCAAIFGCLVGLSDEVTAITFVAMGTSLPDTFASKAAAAGEKYADLAIGNVTGSNSVNVFLGLGLPWLMAAIYHTMNNTKFRVPSGSLGFGVSVFTVCALITIAIIYARRYLSVFGNAELGGPQGPKYASAGVIFSLWIVYIVLASLQNYGYIGNII
;
A
#
# COMPACT_ATOMS: atom_id res chain seq x y z
N MET A 1 -6.93 37.17 22.55
CA MET A 1 -8.03 36.29 22.12
C MET A 1 -7.60 35.68 20.79
N ALA A 2 -7.22 34.41 20.64
CA ALA A 2 -7.41 33.24 21.47
C ALA A 2 -6.05 32.56 21.74
N VAL A 3 -5.62 32.63 22.98
CA VAL A 3 -4.65 31.71 23.58
C VAL A 3 -5.48 30.96 24.61
N ALA A 4 -5.61 29.66 24.45
CA ALA A 4 -6.24 28.66 25.32
C ALA A 4 -7.20 27.79 24.51
N ILE A 5 -6.69 26.70 23.96
CA ILE A 5 -7.27 25.36 23.92
C ILE A 5 -6.20 24.48 23.24
N LEU A 6 -5.89 23.35 23.89
CA LEU A 6 -4.99 22.25 23.48
C LEU A 6 -3.49 22.38 23.79
N ARG A 7 -3.17 22.15 25.07
CA ARG A 7 -2.02 21.30 25.47
C ARG A 7 -2.57 19.89 25.72
N LEU A 8 -2.12 18.89 24.97
CA LEU A 8 -1.82 17.48 25.34
C LEU A 8 -1.75 16.59 24.06
N PRO A 9 -1.00 15.47 24.08
CA PRO A 9 0.29 15.29 23.41
C PRO A 9 0.20 14.60 22.04
N LEU A 10 1.32 14.65 21.32
CA LEU A 10 1.56 13.95 20.06
C LEU A 10 1.21 12.45 20.16
N PHE A 11 0.29 12.00 19.31
CA PHE A 11 0.21 10.61 18.86
C PHE A 11 0.74 10.55 17.44
N CYS A 12 1.83 9.81 17.24
CA CYS A 12 2.20 9.29 15.92
C CYS A 12 1.09 8.34 15.46
N ILE A 13 0.47 8.64 14.32
CA ILE A 13 -0.34 7.67 13.59
C ILE A 13 0.51 7.24 12.39
N SER A 14 1.13 6.07 12.52
CA SER A 14 1.69 5.32 11.40
C SER A 14 0.53 4.70 10.63
N PHE A 15 0.48 4.94 9.33
CA PHE A 15 -0.44 4.25 8.41
C PHE A 15 0.11 2.84 8.13
N GLY A 16 -0.40 1.85 8.86
CA GLY A 16 -0.40 0.45 8.44
C GLY A 16 -1.73 0.13 7.76
N SER A 17 -1.70 -0.72 6.74
CA SER A 17 -2.86 -1.37 6.12
C SER A 17 -3.86 -1.92 7.16
N PRO A 18 -5.15 -2.13 6.82
CA PRO A 18 -6.10 -2.69 7.77
C PRO A 18 -5.68 -4.12 8.12
N VAL A 19 -5.00 -4.28 9.26
CA VAL A 19 -4.84 -5.55 9.94
C VAL A 19 -6.23 -5.93 10.45
N ASP A 20 -6.68 -7.13 10.10
CA ASP A 20 -7.92 -7.71 10.58
C ASP A 20 -7.93 -7.65 12.12
N THR A 21 -8.86 -6.89 12.70
CA THR A 21 -8.92 -6.60 14.14
C THR A 21 -9.44 -7.79 14.95
N ARG A 22 -8.70 -8.90 14.94
CA ARG A 22 -8.97 -10.11 15.74
C ARG A 22 -7.89 -10.45 16.77
N TYR A 23 -6.75 -9.76 16.77
CA TYR A 23 -5.61 -10.12 17.62
C TYR A 23 -5.00 -8.88 18.31
N GLY A 24 -4.94 -8.91 19.63
CA GLY A 24 -4.37 -7.85 20.48
C GLY A 24 -3.12 -8.32 21.24
N LEU A 25 -2.08 -7.48 21.26
CA LEU A 25 -0.78 -7.69 21.92
C LEU A 25 -0.80 -7.25 23.40
N VAL A 26 -0.10 -8.00 24.27
CA VAL A 26 0.22 -7.58 25.65
C VAL A 26 1.74 -7.59 25.85
N HIS A 27 2.28 -6.52 26.42
CA HIS A 27 3.72 -6.31 26.65
C HIS A 27 4.25 -7.06 27.89
N GLY A 28 5.32 -7.83 27.67
CA GLY A 28 6.24 -8.38 28.67
C GLY A 28 7.49 -8.89 27.94
N ASP A 29 8.67 -8.75 28.54
CA ASP A 29 9.95 -9.15 27.93
C ASP A 29 10.12 -10.68 27.97
N GLU A 30 10.68 -11.23 26.88
CA GLU A 30 10.98 -12.66 26.56
C GLU A 30 9.92 -13.41 25.71
N LYS A 31 10.19 -13.53 24.39
CA LYS A 31 9.51 -14.38 23.37
C LYS A 31 8.09 -14.87 23.75
N HIS A 32 7.09 -14.02 23.53
CA HIS A 32 5.71 -14.28 23.93
C HIS A 32 4.85 -14.93 22.83
N TRP A 33 4.13 -15.98 23.22
CA TRP A 33 3.10 -16.70 22.47
C TRP A 33 1.71 -16.09 22.71
N LEU A 34 0.81 -16.18 21.74
CA LEU A 34 -0.57 -15.67 21.87
C LEU A 34 -1.45 -16.72 22.57
N CYS A 35 -1.57 -16.63 23.90
CA CYS A 35 -2.57 -17.38 24.67
C CYS A 35 -3.74 -16.44 25.02
N TYR A 36 -4.96 -16.83 24.68
CA TYR A 36 -6.18 -16.03 24.98
C TYR A 36 -7.02 -16.68 26.08
N ASP A 37 -7.58 -15.84 26.96
CA ASP A 37 -8.67 -16.21 27.88
C ASP A 37 -10.00 -15.75 27.27
N ALA A 38 -10.71 -16.68 26.63
CA ALA A 38 -11.91 -16.39 25.85
C ALA A 38 -13.18 -16.78 26.60
N LYS A 39 -13.81 -15.78 27.26
CA LYS A 39 -15.19 -15.89 27.77
C LYS A 39 -16.23 -16.21 26.68
N GLU A 40 -15.91 -16.03 25.40
CA GLU A 40 -16.82 -16.32 24.27
C GLU A 40 -16.59 -17.68 23.58
N HIS A 41 -15.37 -18.27 23.62
CA HIS A 41 -15.09 -19.60 23.04
C HIS A 41 -15.54 -20.77 23.92
N GLY A 42 -15.79 -20.55 25.22
CA GLY A 42 -16.29 -21.59 26.13
C GLY A 42 -17.63 -22.22 25.72
N ARG A 43 -18.42 -21.57 24.83
CA ARG A 43 -19.64 -22.16 24.25
C ARG A 43 -19.37 -23.09 23.08
N TYR A 44 -18.33 -22.84 22.28
CA TYR A 44 -17.95 -23.70 21.16
C TYR A 44 -17.22 -24.95 21.67
N LEU A 45 -16.35 -24.80 22.67
CA LEU A 45 -15.65 -25.91 23.32
C LEU A 45 -16.60 -26.87 24.05
N ALA A 46 -17.69 -26.38 24.65
CA ALA A 46 -18.74 -27.25 25.20
C ALA A 46 -19.46 -28.07 24.10
N GLN A 47 -19.67 -27.48 22.92
CA GLN A 47 -20.27 -28.17 21.77
C GLN A 47 -19.30 -29.17 21.12
N VAL A 48 -18.00 -28.86 21.08
CA VAL A 48 -16.95 -29.81 20.66
C VAL A 48 -16.82 -30.95 21.67
N TYR A 49 -16.91 -30.66 22.97
CA TYR A 49 -16.93 -31.65 24.04
C TYR A 49 -18.13 -32.60 23.94
N ASP A 50 -19.32 -32.06 23.66
CA ASP A 50 -20.53 -32.85 23.42
C ASP A 50 -20.44 -33.65 22.11
N ALA A 51 -19.94 -33.06 21.02
CA ALA A 51 -19.79 -33.72 19.72
C ALA A 51 -18.72 -34.83 19.71
N MET A 52 -17.61 -34.66 20.43
CA MET A 52 -16.59 -35.70 20.61
C MET A 52 -17.13 -36.87 21.45
N ASN A 53 -18.02 -36.62 22.42
CA ASN A 53 -18.67 -37.66 23.21
C ASN A 53 -19.81 -38.40 22.48
N GLU A 54 -20.32 -37.86 21.36
CA GLU A 54 -21.35 -38.49 20.51
C GLU A 54 -20.78 -39.42 19.41
N HIS A 55 -19.47 -39.37 19.14
CA HIS A 55 -18.83 -40.25 18.15
C HIS A 55 -18.53 -41.66 18.73
N PRO A 56 -18.96 -42.76 18.07
CA PRO A 56 -18.89 -44.12 18.62
C PRO A 56 -17.48 -44.70 18.81
N ASP A 57 -16.46 -44.07 18.21
CA ASP A 57 -15.05 -44.49 18.29
C ASP A 57 -14.18 -43.53 19.14
N ALA A 58 -14.78 -42.51 19.78
CA ALA A 58 -14.05 -41.56 20.63
C ALA A 58 -13.99 -42.02 22.11
N PRO A 59 -12.86 -41.86 22.81
CA PRO A 59 -12.73 -42.26 24.20
C PRO A 59 -13.60 -41.40 25.12
N THR A 60 -14.59 -42.03 25.77
CA THR A 60 -15.58 -41.41 26.66
C THR A 60 -14.94 -40.49 27.69
N LEU A 61 -15.16 -39.18 27.56
CA LEU A 61 -14.77 -38.19 28.56
C LEU A 61 -15.86 -38.17 29.64
N GLY A 62 -15.52 -38.60 30.86
CA GLY A 62 -16.46 -38.65 31.99
C GLY A 62 -17.07 -37.30 32.34
N GLU A 63 -18.27 -37.31 32.93
CA GLU A 63 -19.07 -36.13 33.30
C GLU A 63 -18.25 -35.08 34.09
N LEU A 64 -18.34 -33.81 33.70
CA LEU A 64 -17.80 -32.66 34.43
C LEU A 64 -18.52 -32.52 35.79
N GLN A 65 -17.94 -33.08 36.86
CA GLN A 65 -18.45 -32.89 38.23
C GLN A 65 -18.13 -31.49 38.77
N GLU A 66 -19.10 -30.86 39.45
CA GLU A 66 -18.87 -29.62 40.21
C GLU A 66 -17.84 -29.87 41.32
N ALA A 67 -16.61 -29.36 41.14
CA ALA A 67 -15.52 -29.57 42.08
C ALA A 67 -15.70 -28.74 43.37
N ASP A 68 -15.69 -29.41 44.53
CA ASP A 68 -15.60 -28.76 45.84
C ASP A 68 -14.13 -28.36 46.09
N ALA A 69 -13.83 -27.06 46.01
CA ALA A 69 -12.46 -26.52 46.05
C ALA A 69 -11.67 -26.88 47.33
N HIS A 70 -12.35 -27.29 48.41
CA HIS A 70 -11.70 -27.72 49.66
C HIS A 70 -11.38 -29.22 49.71
N LYS A 71 -11.95 -30.04 48.83
CA LYS A 71 -11.74 -31.50 48.82
C LYS A 71 -10.97 -31.97 47.61
N ASN A 72 -11.07 -31.24 46.50
CA ASN A 72 -10.60 -31.70 45.21
C ASN A 72 -9.38 -30.89 44.74
N ALA A 73 -8.39 -31.59 44.19
CA ALA A 73 -7.31 -30.99 43.42
C ALA A 73 -7.81 -30.86 41.98
N VAL A 74 -7.92 -29.63 41.48
CA VAL A 74 -8.40 -29.36 40.12
C VAL A 74 -7.21 -29.04 39.23
N VAL A 75 -7.11 -29.70 38.07
CA VAL A 75 -6.06 -29.46 37.09
C VAL A 75 -6.66 -29.07 35.75
N GLU A 76 -6.14 -28.00 35.15
CA GLU A 76 -6.58 -27.48 33.86
C GLU A 76 -5.46 -26.74 33.14
N PHE A 77 -5.58 -26.59 31.82
CA PHE A 77 -4.67 -25.76 31.04
C PHE A 77 -4.77 -24.29 31.45
N HIS A 78 -3.66 -23.55 31.33
CA HIS A 78 -3.61 -22.12 31.61
C HIS A 78 -4.48 -21.29 30.66
N ALA A 79 -4.68 -21.77 29.43
CA ALA A 79 -5.50 -21.14 28.40
C ALA A 79 -6.30 -22.19 27.61
N ALA A 80 -7.38 -21.75 26.98
CA ALA A 80 -8.23 -22.61 26.14
C ALA A 80 -7.69 -22.78 24.72
N THR A 81 -6.99 -21.76 24.21
CA THR A 81 -6.51 -21.70 22.82
C THR A 81 -5.14 -21.02 22.76
N CYS A 82 -4.27 -21.46 21.87
CA CYS A 82 -3.01 -20.78 21.53
C CYS A 82 -2.75 -20.83 20.04
N ALA A 83 -2.20 -19.75 19.47
CA ALA A 83 -1.74 -19.71 18.10
C ALA A 83 -0.21 -19.54 18.06
N VAL A 84 0.47 -20.35 17.25
CA VAL A 84 1.93 -20.37 17.10
C VAL A 84 2.30 -20.40 15.61
N PRO A 85 3.34 -19.68 15.17
CA PRO A 85 3.86 -19.85 13.82
C PRO A 85 4.50 -21.23 13.66
N GLU A 86 4.46 -21.80 12.47
CA GLU A 86 5.06 -23.11 12.17
C GLU A 86 6.58 -23.13 12.49
N SER A 87 7.26 -22.02 12.21
CA SER A 87 8.69 -21.82 12.53
C SER A 87 9.04 -21.74 14.03
N VAL A 88 8.09 -21.94 14.94
CA VAL A 88 8.32 -21.95 16.39
C VAL A 88 9.32 -23.01 16.84
N GLY A 89 9.30 -24.19 16.21
CA GLY A 89 10.01 -25.37 16.69
C GLY A 89 9.42 -25.87 18.02
N LYS A 90 9.91 -25.40 19.17
CA LYS A 90 9.44 -25.85 20.49
C LYS A 90 8.89 -24.70 21.34
N PHE A 91 7.72 -24.90 21.93
CA PHE A 91 7.12 -23.98 22.88
C PHE A 91 6.53 -24.71 24.09
N LYS A 92 6.20 -23.95 25.14
CA LYS A 92 5.73 -24.52 26.40
C LYS A 92 4.27 -24.18 26.65
N VAL A 93 3.50 -25.19 27.03
CA VAL A 93 2.11 -25.05 27.46
C VAL A 93 2.03 -25.24 28.98
N GLY A 94 1.50 -24.24 29.67
CA GLY A 94 1.30 -24.25 31.11
C GLY A 94 0.04 -25.01 31.53
N ILE A 95 0.17 -25.84 32.55
CA ILE A 95 -0.92 -26.58 33.20
C ILE A 95 -0.94 -26.17 34.66
N THR A 96 -2.09 -25.71 35.13
CA THR A 96 -2.25 -25.15 36.47
C THR A 96 -3.06 -26.10 37.35
N ARG A 97 -2.69 -26.13 38.63
CA ARG A 97 -3.37 -26.87 39.68
C ARG A 97 -3.88 -25.90 40.73
N HIS A 98 -5.14 -26.05 41.12
CA HIS A 98 -5.75 -25.28 42.21
C HIS A 98 -6.69 -26.15 43.07
N GLY A 99 -7.21 -25.58 44.16
CA GLY A 99 -8.00 -26.32 45.16
C GLY A 99 -7.11 -27.02 46.19
N ARG A 100 -7.23 -28.34 46.31
CA ARG A 100 -6.43 -29.16 47.24
C ARG A 100 -4.98 -29.32 46.76
N MET A 101 -4.02 -28.96 47.61
CA MET A 101 -2.57 -28.91 47.27
C MET A 101 -1.69 -29.83 48.11
N ASP A 102 -2.23 -30.49 49.14
CA ASP A 102 -1.46 -31.26 50.13
C ASP A 102 -1.10 -32.69 49.66
N ASN A 103 -1.60 -33.11 48.51
CA ASN A 103 -1.41 -34.45 47.96
C ASN A 103 -0.63 -34.44 46.63
N THR A 104 -0.01 -35.58 46.31
CA THR A 104 0.61 -35.85 45.00
C THR A 104 -0.47 -36.33 44.04
N ILE A 105 -0.48 -35.80 42.81
CA ILE A 105 -1.43 -36.21 41.76
C ILE A 105 -0.69 -36.50 40.46
N GLN A 106 -1.26 -37.37 39.63
CA GLN A 106 -0.73 -37.69 38.31
C GLN A 106 -1.82 -37.56 37.25
N ILE A 107 -1.49 -36.89 36.16
CA ILE A 107 -2.40 -36.63 35.04
C ILE A 107 -1.69 -36.96 33.73
N ARG A 108 -2.43 -37.49 32.76
CA ARG A 108 -1.91 -37.73 31.42
C ARG A 108 -2.21 -36.52 30.54
N VAL A 109 -1.21 -36.11 29.75
CA VAL A 109 -1.36 -35.14 28.68
C VAL A 109 -1.13 -35.88 27.37
N GLU A 110 -2.08 -35.78 26.46
CA GLU A 110 -2.02 -36.39 25.14
C GLU A 110 -2.42 -35.41 24.04
N THR A 111 -1.77 -35.49 22.88
CA THR A 111 -2.18 -34.77 21.66
C THR A 111 -3.31 -35.53 20.95
N ILE A 112 -4.19 -34.78 20.29
CA ILE A 112 -5.25 -35.28 19.42
C ILE A 112 -5.14 -34.53 18.10
N ASP A 113 -5.06 -35.27 17.02
CA ASP A 113 -5.01 -34.76 15.65
C ASP A 113 -6.32 -34.04 15.31
N GLY A 114 -6.21 -32.91 14.60
CA GLY A 114 -7.32 -32.12 14.09
C GLY A 114 -7.23 -32.02 12.57
N SER A 115 -7.13 -30.80 12.03
CA SER A 115 -6.68 -30.64 10.65
C SER A 115 -5.18 -30.87 10.53
N ALA A 116 -4.42 -30.45 11.55
CA ALA A 116 -3.03 -30.83 11.73
C ALA A 116 -2.93 -32.26 12.28
N THR A 117 -2.02 -33.02 11.71
CA THR A 117 -1.77 -34.44 11.96
C THR A 117 -0.44 -34.71 12.64
N SER A 118 -0.40 -35.77 13.43
CA SER A 118 0.82 -36.18 14.13
C SER A 118 1.90 -36.66 13.15
N GLU A 119 3.15 -36.32 13.46
CA GLU A 119 4.36 -36.63 12.66
C GLU A 119 4.49 -35.88 11.33
N ALA A 120 3.44 -35.21 10.83
CA ALA A 120 3.53 -34.25 9.75
C ALA A 120 3.74 -32.83 10.30
N ASP A 121 2.84 -32.38 11.17
CA ASP A 121 2.73 -30.95 11.55
C ASP A 121 3.20 -30.71 12.99
N PHE A 122 3.11 -31.73 13.84
CA PHE A 122 3.60 -31.70 15.22
C PHE A 122 4.06 -33.06 15.71
N MET A 123 4.91 -33.07 16.75
CA MET A 123 5.34 -34.31 17.41
C MET A 123 4.31 -34.75 18.45
N PRO A 124 3.80 -36.00 18.38
CA PRO A 124 2.76 -36.47 19.30
C PRO A 124 3.27 -36.56 20.73
N ILE A 125 2.45 -36.10 21.67
CA ILE A 125 2.75 -36.14 23.10
C ILE A 125 1.85 -37.18 23.74
N ASN A 126 2.43 -38.03 24.58
CA ASN A 126 1.69 -38.90 25.48
C ASN A 126 2.51 -39.11 26.76
N GLN A 127 2.36 -38.19 27.71
CA GLN A 127 3.19 -38.15 28.91
C GLN A 127 2.38 -38.02 30.19
N ILE A 128 2.93 -38.55 31.28
CA ILE A 128 2.33 -38.45 32.62
C ILE A 128 3.03 -37.35 33.39
N LEU A 129 2.28 -36.32 33.77
CA LEU A 129 2.75 -35.24 34.62
C LEU A 129 2.42 -35.54 36.08
N THR A 130 3.42 -35.43 36.95
CA THR A 130 3.27 -35.63 38.40
C THR A 130 3.41 -34.29 39.11
N PHE A 131 2.36 -33.82 39.79
CA PHE A 131 2.42 -32.66 40.67
C PHE A 131 2.75 -33.10 42.08
N GLN A 132 3.83 -32.57 42.65
CA GLN A 132 4.17 -32.77 44.05
C GLN A 132 3.25 -31.92 44.95
N PRO A 133 3.21 -32.20 46.27
CA PRO A 133 2.46 -31.35 47.20
C PRO A 133 2.93 -29.90 47.13
N ASN A 134 1.98 -28.97 47.06
CA ASN A 134 2.16 -27.52 46.90
C ASN A 134 2.77 -27.05 45.57
N GLU A 135 2.83 -27.91 44.55
CA GLU A 135 3.22 -27.52 43.20
C GLU A 135 2.01 -26.97 42.42
N LEU A 136 2.07 -25.70 42.03
CA LEU A 136 0.96 -24.97 41.39
C LEU A 136 0.90 -25.16 39.88
N GLU A 137 2.04 -25.32 39.23
CA GLU A 137 2.15 -25.28 37.77
C GLU A 137 3.13 -26.34 37.28
N LYS A 138 2.80 -26.92 36.12
CA LYS A 138 3.70 -27.74 35.31
C LYS A 138 3.66 -27.23 33.89
N GLU A 139 4.73 -27.47 33.16
CA GLU A 139 4.82 -27.16 31.74
C GLU A 139 4.95 -28.46 30.94
N VAL A 140 4.31 -28.51 29.79
CA VAL A 140 4.57 -29.50 28.74
C VAL A 140 5.22 -28.78 27.57
N GLU A 141 6.30 -29.35 27.03
CA GLU A 141 6.96 -28.84 25.83
C GLU A 141 6.29 -29.48 24.61
N VAL A 142 5.79 -28.62 23.71
CA VAL A 142 5.16 -28.99 22.44
C VAL A 142 6.13 -28.65 21.32
N GLU A 143 6.30 -29.58 20.38
CA GLU A 143 7.19 -29.43 19.24
C GLU A 143 6.35 -29.44 17.95
N ILE A 144 6.41 -28.31 17.23
CA ILE A 144 5.84 -28.12 15.90
C ILE A 144 6.92 -28.48 14.88
N ILE A 145 6.52 -29.22 13.86
CA ILE A 145 7.38 -29.58 12.75
C ILE A 145 7.26 -28.43 11.74
N ASN A 146 8.40 -27.88 11.35
CA ASN A 146 8.46 -26.84 10.33
C ASN A 146 8.92 -27.46 9.03
N ASP A 147 8.14 -27.27 7.97
CA ASP A 147 8.57 -27.53 6.61
C ASP A 147 8.64 -26.25 5.77
N ASP A 148 8.65 -26.39 4.45
CA ASP A 148 8.72 -25.25 3.51
C ASP A 148 7.52 -25.31 2.54
N GLN A 149 6.47 -26.07 2.85
CA GLN A 149 5.31 -26.27 1.99
C GLN A 149 4.14 -25.42 2.47
N TRP A 150 3.61 -24.61 1.56
CA TRP A 150 2.44 -23.84 1.91
C TRP A 150 1.22 -24.73 2.23
N GLU A 151 0.75 -24.60 3.47
CA GLU A 151 -0.48 -25.20 3.98
C GLU A 151 -1.44 -24.12 4.52
N PRO A 152 -2.77 -24.37 4.56
CA PRO A 152 -3.68 -23.47 5.26
C PRO A 152 -3.41 -23.46 6.77
N ASP A 153 -3.92 -22.48 7.51
CA ASP A 153 -3.86 -22.53 8.99
C ASP A 153 -4.51 -23.82 9.50
N GLU A 154 -3.81 -24.53 10.38
CA GLU A 154 -4.22 -25.84 10.88
C GLU A 154 -4.36 -25.89 12.40
N GLU A 155 -5.13 -26.84 12.91
CA GLU A 155 -5.43 -26.98 14.33
C GLU A 155 -5.26 -28.42 14.82
N PHE A 156 -4.70 -28.56 16.03
CA PHE A 156 -4.67 -29.80 16.79
C PHE A 156 -4.98 -29.51 18.27
N PHE A 157 -5.19 -30.55 19.07
CA PHE A 157 -5.65 -30.40 20.45
C PHE A 157 -4.73 -31.08 21.45
N LEU A 158 -4.60 -30.49 22.64
CA LEU A 158 -4.06 -31.15 23.82
C LEU A 158 -5.20 -31.51 24.75
N LYS A 159 -5.18 -32.75 25.26
CA LYS A 159 -6.17 -33.29 26.20
C LYS A 159 -5.51 -33.70 27.50
N LEU A 160 -6.18 -33.35 28.60
CA LEU A 160 -5.90 -33.89 29.92
C LEU A 160 -6.79 -35.11 30.17
N SER A 161 -6.20 -36.22 30.59
CA SER A 161 -6.93 -37.43 30.95
C SER A 161 -6.50 -38.02 32.29
N LEU A 162 -7.48 -38.58 33.00
CA LEU A 162 -7.26 -39.28 34.25
C LEU A 162 -6.67 -40.67 33.97
N LEU A 163 -5.61 -41.04 34.69
CA LEU A 163 -4.99 -42.36 34.58
C LEU A 163 -5.89 -43.51 35.10
N PRO A 164 -5.86 -44.72 34.55
CA PRO A 164 -6.65 -45.83 35.10
C PRO A 164 -6.24 -46.17 36.55
N LEU A 165 -7.21 -46.23 37.47
CA LEU A 165 -6.98 -46.51 38.90
C LEU A 165 -6.38 -47.89 39.16
N ASP A 166 -6.65 -48.86 38.29
CA ASP A 166 -6.16 -50.23 38.41
C ASP A 166 -4.63 -50.32 38.21
N GLU A 167 -4.07 -49.41 37.40
CA GLU A 167 -2.65 -49.35 37.07
C GLU A 167 -1.92 -48.30 37.92
N TYR A 168 -2.62 -47.24 38.35
CA TYR A 168 -2.07 -46.13 39.15
C TYR A 168 -2.92 -45.87 40.41
N PRO A 169 -2.79 -46.67 41.48
CA PRO A 169 -3.69 -46.62 42.64
C PRO A 169 -3.62 -45.33 43.48
N HIS A 170 -2.59 -44.51 43.25
CA HIS A 170 -2.34 -43.26 44.00
C HIS A 170 -2.41 -42.01 43.11
N SER A 171 -2.83 -42.11 41.84
CA SER A 171 -2.81 -40.97 40.90
C SER A 171 -3.94 -39.96 41.12
N HIS A 172 -5.05 -40.36 41.76
CA HIS A 172 -6.32 -39.61 41.75
C HIS A 172 -6.85 -39.17 43.12
N ASP A 173 -6.07 -39.13 44.20
CA ASP A 173 -6.60 -38.73 45.52
C ASP A 173 -7.31 -37.36 45.46
N GLY A 174 -8.64 -37.34 45.30
CA GLY A 174 -9.42 -36.12 45.06
C GLY A 174 -9.10 -35.35 43.76
N LEU A 175 -8.50 -35.97 42.73
CA LEU A 175 -8.21 -35.28 41.45
C LEU A 175 -9.47 -35.11 40.59
N VAL A 176 -9.72 -33.90 40.10
CA VAL A 176 -10.77 -33.57 39.14
C VAL A 176 -10.19 -32.73 38.00
N LEU A 177 -10.69 -32.93 36.78
CA LEU A 177 -10.33 -32.08 35.63
C LEU A 177 -11.10 -30.76 35.71
N GLY A 178 -10.42 -29.65 35.52
CA GLY A 178 -11.06 -28.33 35.44
C GLY A 178 -11.78 -28.12 34.11
N LYS A 179 -12.28 -26.90 33.90
CA LYS A 179 -13.08 -26.57 32.72
C LYS A 179 -12.23 -26.54 31.46
N LEU A 180 -10.96 -26.17 31.59
CA LEU A 180 -9.99 -26.16 30.50
C LEU A 180 -9.22 -27.50 30.47
N SER A 181 -9.94 -28.60 30.24
CA SER A 181 -9.35 -29.94 30.14
C SER A 181 -8.89 -30.30 28.73
N ILE A 182 -9.30 -29.51 27.73
CA ILE A 182 -8.85 -29.57 26.34
C ILE A 182 -8.37 -28.16 25.95
N MET A 183 -7.26 -28.08 25.23
CA MET A 183 -6.69 -26.87 24.68
C MET A 183 -6.50 -27.02 23.17
N GLU A 184 -6.93 -26.02 22.41
CA GLU A 184 -6.73 -25.94 20.96
C GLU A 184 -5.42 -25.20 20.65
N ILE A 185 -4.62 -25.75 19.74
CA ILE A 185 -3.40 -25.13 19.24
C ILE A 185 -3.58 -24.92 17.73
N THR A 186 -3.51 -23.68 17.31
CA THR A 186 -3.52 -23.28 15.89
C THR A 186 -2.08 -23.07 15.43
N ILE A 187 -1.68 -23.80 14.38
CA ILE A 187 -0.43 -23.61 13.65
C ILE A 187 -0.71 -22.59 12.55
N LEU A 188 -0.04 -21.44 12.62
CA LEU A 188 -0.11 -20.38 11.63
C LEU A 188 0.99 -20.64 10.60
N ASN A 189 0.59 -20.84 9.35
CA ASN A 189 1.57 -21.01 8.28
C ASN A 189 2.29 -19.68 8.02
N ASP A 190 3.63 -19.71 7.98
CA ASP A 190 4.48 -18.58 7.66
C ASP A 190 5.23 -18.71 6.31
N ASP A 191 4.88 -19.68 5.49
CA ASP A 191 5.40 -19.87 4.13
C ASP A 191 4.70 -19.00 3.07
N ASP A 192 5.48 -18.51 2.11
CA ASP A 192 5.00 -17.72 0.97
C ASP A 192 5.16 -18.51 -0.35
N PRO A 193 4.09 -19.11 -0.91
CA PRO A 193 4.17 -19.90 -2.14
C PRO A 193 4.41 -19.02 -3.37
N GLY A 194 4.17 -17.71 -3.27
CA GLY A 194 4.46 -16.73 -4.30
C GLY A 194 3.41 -16.62 -5.41
N VAL A 195 3.73 -15.75 -6.37
CA VAL A 195 2.87 -15.29 -7.45
C VAL A 195 3.53 -15.56 -8.79
N ILE A 196 2.90 -16.37 -9.64
CA ILE A 196 3.43 -16.75 -10.95
C ILE A 196 2.92 -15.80 -12.03
N SER A 197 3.79 -15.29 -12.89
CA SER A 197 3.41 -14.41 -14.01
C SER A 197 4.45 -14.39 -15.12
N PHE A 198 4.05 -13.99 -16.33
CA PHE A 198 5.00 -13.71 -17.40
C PHE A 198 5.88 -12.51 -17.07
N GLU A 199 7.14 -12.54 -17.53
CA GLU A 199 8.07 -11.41 -17.38
C GLU A 199 7.58 -10.18 -18.16
N LYS A 200 7.06 -10.39 -19.38
CA LYS A 200 6.59 -9.33 -20.29
C LYS A 200 5.21 -9.67 -20.86
N GLY A 201 4.41 -8.63 -21.11
CA GLY A 201 3.06 -8.78 -21.70
C GLY A 201 3.05 -9.00 -23.22
N CYS A 202 4.18 -8.78 -23.90
CA CYS A 202 4.34 -9.11 -25.31
C CYS A 202 5.78 -9.47 -25.68
N TYR A 203 5.92 -10.32 -26.69
CA TYR A 203 7.18 -10.74 -27.30
C TYR A 203 7.11 -10.56 -28.81
N LEU A 204 8.22 -10.13 -29.40
CA LEU A 204 8.36 -9.98 -30.84
C LEU A 204 9.41 -10.99 -31.32
N VAL A 205 9.02 -11.88 -32.21
CA VAL A 205 9.89 -12.94 -32.73
C VAL A 205 9.87 -12.92 -34.25
N LYS A 206 11.00 -13.29 -34.86
CA LYS A 206 11.09 -13.50 -36.31
C LYS A 206 10.51 -14.85 -36.65
N GLU A 207 9.90 -14.95 -37.82
CA GLU A 207 9.46 -16.23 -38.38
C GLU A 207 10.63 -17.22 -38.46
N SER A 208 11.81 -16.73 -38.85
CA SER A 208 13.04 -17.53 -38.96
C SER A 208 13.69 -17.97 -37.63
N CYS A 209 13.08 -17.70 -36.46
CA CYS A 209 13.72 -17.94 -35.16
C CYS A 209 13.74 -19.41 -34.72
N GLY A 210 12.91 -20.26 -35.34
CA GLY A 210 12.80 -21.69 -35.04
C GLY A 210 12.00 -21.99 -33.77
N ALA A 211 12.35 -21.40 -32.63
CA ALA A 211 11.58 -21.51 -31.39
C ALA A 211 11.65 -20.22 -30.58
N CYS A 212 10.53 -19.84 -29.96
CA CYS A 212 10.49 -18.75 -29.00
C CYS A 212 10.50 -19.28 -27.57
N VAL A 213 11.34 -18.67 -26.74
CA VAL A 213 11.52 -19.03 -25.32
C VAL A 213 10.89 -17.94 -24.48
N ILE A 214 9.88 -18.29 -23.70
CA ILE A 214 9.08 -17.36 -22.90
C ILE A 214 9.33 -17.61 -21.41
N PRO A 215 9.99 -16.69 -20.70
CA PRO A 215 10.24 -16.83 -19.26
C PRO A 215 8.97 -16.58 -18.44
N VAL A 216 8.78 -17.43 -17.43
CA VAL A 216 7.71 -17.38 -16.44
C VAL A 216 8.35 -17.21 -15.06
N MET A 217 7.96 -16.15 -14.37
CA MET A 217 8.56 -15.72 -13.11
C MET A 217 7.64 -16.05 -11.93
N ARG A 218 8.20 -16.63 -10.88
CA ARG A 218 7.60 -16.76 -9.53
C ARG A 218 8.16 -15.63 -8.64
N ARG A 219 7.27 -14.81 -8.07
CA ARG A 219 7.63 -13.59 -7.29
C ARG A 219 6.92 -13.55 -5.95
N ASN A 220 7.46 -12.79 -4.99
CA ASN A 220 6.86 -12.59 -3.66
C ASN A 220 6.62 -13.91 -2.90
N GLY A 221 7.60 -14.82 -2.95
CA GLY A 221 7.50 -16.14 -2.35
C GLY A 221 8.16 -17.19 -3.24
N ALA A 222 8.89 -18.13 -2.62
CA ALA A 222 9.55 -19.24 -3.32
C ALA A 222 9.44 -20.55 -2.53
N ASP A 223 8.61 -20.58 -1.49
CA ASP A 223 8.52 -21.68 -0.54
C ASP A 223 7.66 -22.80 -1.14
N GLY A 224 8.20 -24.00 -1.13
CA GLY A 224 7.44 -25.19 -1.53
C GLY A 224 7.36 -25.42 -3.03
N GLU A 225 6.80 -26.58 -3.37
CA GLU A 225 6.57 -27.00 -4.76
C GLU A 225 5.20 -26.51 -5.24
N ILE A 226 5.20 -25.75 -6.33
CA ILE A 226 3.98 -25.21 -6.93
C ILE A 226 3.91 -25.59 -8.40
N SER A 227 2.69 -25.65 -8.93
CA SER A 227 2.48 -25.92 -10.36
C SER A 227 1.51 -24.94 -10.98
N VAL A 228 1.68 -24.68 -12.28
CA VAL A 228 0.75 -23.86 -13.07
C VAL A 228 0.61 -24.44 -14.47
N LYS A 229 -0.62 -24.46 -14.99
CA LYS A 229 -0.86 -24.92 -16.36
C LYS A 229 -0.70 -23.78 -17.34
N TYR A 230 -0.28 -24.10 -18.55
CA TYR A 230 -0.22 -23.15 -19.64
C TYR A 230 -0.79 -23.73 -20.94
N LYS A 231 -1.27 -22.85 -21.81
CA LYS A 231 -1.72 -23.21 -23.16
C LYS A 231 -1.57 -22.06 -24.14
N THR A 232 -1.31 -22.38 -25.40
CA THR A 232 -1.36 -21.43 -26.51
C THR A 232 -2.79 -21.22 -27.01
N ILE A 233 -3.11 -20.01 -27.45
CA ILE A 233 -4.43 -19.62 -27.94
C ILE A 233 -4.29 -18.87 -29.26
N ASP A 234 -4.93 -19.38 -30.30
CA ASP A 234 -4.97 -18.78 -31.63
C ASP A 234 -5.58 -17.37 -31.63
N ARG A 235 -5.00 -16.50 -32.46
CA ARG A 235 -5.54 -15.16 -32.76
C ARG A 235 -5.47 -14.90 -34.26
N SER A 236 -4.44 -14.19 -34.71
CA SER A 236 -4.18 -14.00 -36.15
C SER A 236 -3.22 -15.05 -36.69
N ALA A 237 -2.27 -15.49 -35.86
CA ALA A 237 -1.49 -16.71 -36.09
C ALA A 237 -2.33 -17.94 -35.69
N VAL A 238 -2.23 -19.00 -36.49
CA VAL A 238 -2.98 -20.24 -36.44
C VAL A 238 -2.06 -21.41 -36.08
N ALA A 239 -2.44 -22.18 -35.06
CA ALA A 239 -1.75 -23.39 -34.66
C ALA A 239 -1.62 -24.40 -35.82
N GLY A 240 -0.41 -24.97 -35.97
CA GLY A 240 -0.07 -25.93 -37.02
C GLY A 240 0.25 -25.31 -38.38
N LYS A 241 0.02 -23.99 -38.56
CA LYS A 241 0.48 -23.21 -39.71
C LYS A 241 1.67 -22.33 -39.31
N ASP A 242 1.46 -21.45 -38.33
CA ASP A 242 2.42 -20.38 -37.99
C ASP A 242 3.25 -20.71 -36.74
N TYR A 243 2.72 -21.58 -35.87
CA TYR A 243 3.41 -22.08 -34.69
C TYR A 243 2.90 -23.48 -34.29
N VAL A 244 3.67 -24.23 -33.51
CA VAL A 244 3.24 -25.51 -32.96
C VAL A 244 2.47 -25.27 -31.66
N PRO A 245 1.21 -25.71 -31.52
CA PRO A 245 0.43 -25.49 -30.31
C PRO A 245 1.09 -26.19 -29.12
N GLN A 246 1.14 -25.51 -27.98
CA GLN A 246 1.73 -26.03 -26.75
C GLN A 246 0.72 -25.96 -25.62
N GLU A 247 0.63 -27.04 -24.85
CA GLU A 247 -0.06 -27.10 -23.56
C GLU A 247 0.76 -27.94 -22.59
N GLY A 248 0.78 -27.53 -21.33
CA GLY A 248 1.61 -28.20 -20.35
C GLY A 248 1.40 -27.70 -18.93
N THR A 249 2.23 -28.23 -18.02
CA THR A 249 2.27 -27.81 -16.62
C THR A 249 3.71 -27.47 -16.27
N LEU A 250 3.94 -26.26 -15.79
CA LEU A 250 5.20 -25.86 -15.18
C LEU A 250 5.15 -26.24 -13.71
N VAL A 251 6.21 -26.90 -13.24
CA VAL A 251 6.38 -27.28 -11.83
C VAL A 251 7.61 -26.55 -11.32
N PHE A 252 7.39 -25.55 -10.45
CA PHE A 252 8.46 -24.85 -9.76
C PHE A 252 8.75 -25.59 -8.47
N ARG A 253 9.99 -26.05 -8.31
CA ARG A 253 10.44 -26.66 -7.05
C ARG A 253 10.63 -25.58 -5.99
N ASN A 254 10.84 -26.03 -4.75
CA ASN A 254 11.24 -25.15 -3.65
C ASN A 254 12.45 -24.29 -4.07
N ASN A 255 12.39 -22.98 -3.82
CA ASN A 255 13.38 -21.97 -4.19
C ASN A 255 13.60 -21.72 -5.70
N GLU A 256 12.83 -22.34 -6.60
CA GLU A 256 12.87 -22.01 -8.03
C GLU A 256 12.02 -20.77 -8.35
N THR A 257 12.63 -19.77 -8.98
CA THR A 257 11.99 -18.47 -9.24
C THR A 257 11.70 -18.19 -10.72
N GLU A 258 12.24 -19.00 -11.64
CA GLU A 258 12.11 -18.82 -13.08
C GLU A 258 12.10 -20.16 -13.81
N LEU A 259 11.17 -20.31 -14.76
CA LEU A 259 11.12 -21.41 -15.72
C LEU A 259 10.76 -20.87 -17.11
N GLU A 260 11.08 -21.62 -18.15
CA GLU A 260 10.87 -21.20 -19.53
C GLU A 260 9.89 -22.11 -20.26
N ILE A 261 9.06 -21.52 -21.12
CA ILE A 261 8.19 -22.24 -22.07
C ILE A 261 8.79 -22.07 -23.46
N GLU A 262 9.13 -23.18 -24.12
CA GLU A 262 9.63 -23.19 -25.49
C GLU A 262 8.49 -23.53 -26.48
N ILE A 263 8.24 -22.62 -27.42
CA ILE A 263 7.19 -22.77 -28.45
C ILE A 263 7.86 -22.74 -29.82
N PRO A 264 7.84 -23.85 -30.57
CA PRO A 264 8.36 -23.89 -31.93
C PRO A 264 7.57 -22.97 -32.86
N ILE A 265 8.27 -22.13 -33.60
CA ILE A 265 7.72 -21.23 -34.63
C ILE A 265 7.94 -21.89 -35.99
N MET A 266 6.88 -21.94 -36.80
CA MET A 266 6.93 -22.51 -38.13
C MET A 266 7.36 -21.41 -39.11
N ASN A 267 8.27 -21.74 -40.02
CA ASN A 267 8.74 -20.82 -41.05
C ASN A 267 8.35 -21.34 -42.42
N ASP A 268 7.71 -20.52 -43.23
CA ASP A 268 7.48 -20.80 -44.64
C ASP A 268 8.26 -19.82 -45.54
N PHE A 269 7.83 -19.64 -46.78
CA PHE A 269 8.48 -18.75 -47.77
C PHE A 269 7.47 -17.77 -48.38
N ASP A 270 6.24 -17.76 -47.87
CA ASP A 270 5.17 -16.90 -48.35
C ASP A 270 5.23 -15.58 -47.57
N TYR A 271 5.07 -14.47 -48.28
CA TYR A 271 5.04 -13.17 -47.60
C TYR A 271 3.72 -12.99 -46.86
N GLU A 272 3.77 -13.04 -45.53
CA GLU A 272 2.62 -12.86 -44.65
C GLU A 272 2.68 -11.52 -43.89
N LYS A 273 1.53 -11.06 -43.42
CA LYS A 273 1.49 -9.89 -42.52
C LYS A 273 1.96 -10.33 -41.13
N ASN A 274 2.34 -9.37 -40.29
CA ASN A 274 2.61 -9.69 -38.89
C ASN A 274 1.37 -10.33 -38.24
N GLU A 275 1.57 -11.50 -37.68
CA GLU A 275 0.55 -12.30 -37.01
C GLU A 275 0.94 -12.49 -35.54
N HIS A 276 -0.04 -12.81 -34.71
CA HIS A 276 0.17 -13.01 -33.29
C HIS A 276 -0.74 -14.10 -32.73
N PHE A 277 -0.27 -14.73 -31.66
CA PHE A 277 -1.01 -15.66 -30.82
C PHE A 277 -0.80 -15.28 -29.33
N GLU A 278 -1.58 -15.90 -28.44
CA GLU A 278 -1.47 -15.67 -26.99
C GLU A 278 -1.02 -16.93 -26.25
N LEU A 279 -0.32 -16.73 -25.14
CA LEU A 279 0.02 -17.77 -24.17
C LEU A 279 -0.64 -17.41 -22.83
N GLU A 280 -1.36 -18.35 -22.23
CA GLU A 280 -2.13 -18.15 -20.98
C GLU A 280 -1.65 -19.09 -19.88
N LEU A 281 -1.49 -18.56 -18.66
CA LEU A 281 -1.30 -19.31 -17.41
C LEU A 281 -2.62 -19.44 -16.65
N PHE A 282 -2.91 -20.64 -16.13
CA PHE A 282 -4.14 -20.92 -15.39
C PHE A 282 -3.97 -22.09 -14.41
N ASP A 283 -4.94 -22.26 -13.50
CA ASP A 283 -5.01 -23.32 -12.48
C ASP A 283 -3.69 -23.50 -11.69
N PRO A 284 -3.23 -22.51 -10.90
CA PRO A 284 -2.10 -22.71 -10.01
C PRO A 284 -2.45 -23.67 -8.85
N THR A 285 -1.47 -24.42 -8.37
CA THR A 285 -1.57 -25.32 -7.20
C THR A 285 -0.49 -25.03 -6.17
N GLY A 286 -0.65 -25.55 -4.94
CA GLY A 286 0.33 -25.35 -3.85
C GLY A 286 0.28 -23.94 -3.26
N GLY A 287 -0.92 -23.37 -3.06
CA GLY A 287 -1.11 -22.03 -2.49
C GLY A 287 -0.78 -20.84 -3.40
N ALA A 288 -0.04 -21.07 -4.49
CA ALA A 288 0.37 -20.01 -5.40
C ALA A 288 -0.81 -19.37 -6.13
N SER A 289 -0.62 -18.11 -6.51
CA SER A 289 -1.60 -17.35 -7.31
C SER A 289 -1.02 -16.91 -8.65
N VAL A 290 -1.87 -16.73 -9.66
CA VAL A 290 -1.44 -16.16 -10.94
C VAL A 290 -1.51 -14.63 -10.86
N GLY A 291 -0.39 -13.98 -11.17
CA GLY A 291 -0.25 -12.54 -11.15
C GLY A 291 -0.99 -11.84 -12.29
N ARG A 292 -0.91 -10.50 -12.29
CA ARG A 292 -1.59 -9.64 -13.27
C ARG A 292 -1.24 -9.96 -14.73
N LEU A 293 -0.02 -10.41 -14.99
CA LEU A 293 0.44 -10.84 -16.32
C LEU A 293 0.26 -12.36 -16.47
N ASN A 294 -1.00 -12.81 -16.48
CA ASN A 294 -1.36 -14.21 -16.71
C ASN A 294 -1.49 -14.57 -18.20
N ARG A 295 -1.39 -13.58 -19.09
CA ARG A 295 -1.36 -13.74 -20.55
C ARG A 295 -0.27 -12.90 -21.16
N THR A 296 0.37 -13.44 -22.19
CA THR A 296 1.33 -12.70 -23.01
C THR A 296 1.05 -12.92 -24.50
N THR A 297 1.28 -11.88 -25.31
CA THR A 297 1.06 -11.93 -26.76
C THR A 297 2.39 -12.11 -27.49
N ILE A 298 2.50 -13.16 -28.30
CA ILE A 298 3.68 -13.41 -29.13
C ILE A 298 3.33 -12.95 -30.54
N THR A 299 4.09 -11.99 -31.08
CA THR A 299 3.95 -11.48 -32.43
C THR A 299 5.07 -12.02 -33.31
N ILE A 300 4.69 -12.72 -34.37
CA ILE A 300 5.58 -13.25 -35.40
C ILE A 300 5.72 -12.17 -36.48
N VAL A 301 6.96 -11.78 -36.76
CA VAL A 301 7.30 -10.81 -37.81
C VAL A 301 7.90 -11.59 -38.96
N ASN A 302 7.27 -11.46 -40.13
CA ASN A 302 7.79 -11.99 -41.38
C ASN A 302 9.08 -11.23 -41.74
N ASP A 303 10.16 -11.98 -41.99
CA ASP A 303 11.44 -11.45 -42.44
C ASP A 303 11.89 -12.02 -43.79
N ASP A 304 10.92 -12.54 -44.56
CA ASP A 304 11.10 -12.95 -45.94
C ASP A 304 11.08 -11.72 -46.87
N ASP A 305 12.28 -11.30 -47.28
CA ASP A 305 12.48 -10.20 -48.21
C ASP A 305 11.96 -10.57 -49.62
N VAL A 306 10.74 -10.13 -49.97
CA VAL A 306 10.26 -10.17 -51.37
C VAL A 306 10.31 -8.77 -51.97
N LEU A 307 11.44 -8.43 -52.60
CA LEU A 307 11.49 -7.30 -53.54
C LEU A 307 11.20 -7.79 -54.97
N PRO A 308 10.23 -7.17 -55.65
CA PRO A 308 10.55 -6.63 -56.96
C PRO A 308 10.20 -5.15 -57.12
N LYS A 309 11.16 -4.43 -57.70
CA LYS A 309 11.10 -3.06 -58.21
C LYS A 309 9.92 -2.88 -59.18
N SER A 310 8.93 -2.05 -58.87
CA SER A 310 8.34 -1.03 -59.76
C SER A 310 7.00 -0.51 -59.22
N LEU A 311 6.75 0.78 -59.48
CA LEU A 311 5.46 1.48 -59.49
C LEU A 311 5.12 2.33 -58.25
N ASN A 312 5.53 3.60 -58.34
CA ASN A 312 4.91 4.74 -57.65
C ASN A 312 3.38 4.69 -57.80
N VAL A 313 2.63 4.92 -56.71
CA VAL A 313 1.43 5.79 -56.63
C VAL A 313 0.71 5.56 -55.28
N VAL A 314 0.73 6.59 -54.43
CA VAL A 314 -0.28 6.99 -53.44
C VAL A 314 -0.85 5.88 -52.54
N LEU A 315 -0.19 5.62 -51.41
CA LEU A 315 -0.83 4.97 -50.26
C LEU A 315 -1.35 6.02 -49.28
N LYS A 316 -2.63 6.32 -49.46
CA LYS A 316 -3.52 6.95 -48.50
C LYS A 316 -3.72 5.97 -47.34
N THR A 317 -2.90 6.04 -46.30
CA THR A 317 -3.08 5.24 -45.08
C THR A 317 -4.00 5.96 -44.10
N CYS A 318 -5.20 5.42 -43.93
CA CYS A 318 -5.97 5.51 -42.70
C CYS A 318 -6.84 4.25 -42.58
N SER A 319 -6.61 3.44 -41.54
CA SER A 319 -7.61 3.17 -40.48
C SER A 319 -7.61 1.73 -39.96
N SER A 320 -6.89 1.50 -38.84
CA SER A 320 -7.36 0.66 -37.71
C SER A 320 -6.72 1.11 -36.38
N ARG A 321 -6.53 2.44 -36.25
CA ARG A 321 -5.72 3.09 -35.20
C ARG A 321 -6.47 3.37 -33.88
N ALA A 322 -7.75 3.02 -33.75
CA ALA A 322 -8.54 3.47 -32.59
C ALA A 322 -8.28 2.66 -31.30
N ASP A 323 -8.18 1.33 -31.41
CA ASP A 323 -8.15 0.47 -30.21
C ASP A 323 -6.72 0.22 -29.72
N PHE A 324 -5.78 -0.05 -30.63
CA PHE A 324 -4.37 -0.22 -30.30
C PHE A 324 -3.75 1.10 -29.82
N GLN A 325 -4.14 2.25 -30.39
CA GLN A 325 -3.60 3.54 -29.93
C GLN A 325 -4.26 3.98 -28.61
N SER A 326 -5.51 3.59 -28.31
CA SER A 326 -6.11 3.81 -26.98
C SER A 326 -5.43 2.95 -25.92
N MET A 327 -5.13 1.69 -26.24
CA MET A 327 -4.47 0.75 -25.32
C MET A 327 -2.99 1.06 -25.14
N MET A 328 -2.29 1.45 -26.21
CA MET A 328 -0.90 1.89 -26.21
C MET A 328 -0.75 3.28 -25.59
N ASN A 329 -1.71 4.19 -25.74
CA ASN A 329 -1.72 5.46 -24.99
C ASN A 329 -2.05 5.24 -23.51
N LYS A 330 -2.88 4.24 -23.16
CA LYS A 330 -3.15 3.87 -21.75
C LYS A 330 -1.99 3.11 -21.12
N MET A 331 -1.30 2.25 -21.87
CA MET A 331 -0.07 1.57 -21.43
C MET A 331 1.09 2.55 -21.36
N MET A 332 1.33 3.39 -22.36
CA MET A 332 2.37 4.43 -22.26
C MET A 332 2.05 5.42 -21.14
N ALA A 333 0.78 5.79 -20.90
CA ALA A 333 0.43 6.64 -19.76
C ALA A 333 0.63 5.93 -18.40
N MET A 334 0.36 4.63 -18.31
CA MET A 334 0.51 3.85 -17.06
C MET A 334 1.97 3.40 -16.80
N THR A 335 2.70 3.11 -17.88
CA THR A 335 4.11 2.73 -17.87
C THR A 335 5.00 3.95 -17.70
N ASN A 336 4.71 5.10 -18.33
CA ASN A 336 5.41 6.36 -18.02
C ASN A 336 5.08 6.82 -16.60
N ALA A 337 3.85 6.68 -16.09
CA ALA A 337 3.54 7.03 -14.70
C ALA A 337 4.32 6.19 -13.65
N ASN A 338 4.70 4.95 -13.99
CA ASN A 338 5.52 4.08 -13.13
C ASN A 338 7.03 4.18 -13.40
N LEU A 339 7.45 4.45 -14.65
CA LEU A 339 8.84 4.76 -14.99
C LEU A 339 9.24 6.14 -14.49
N ASP A 340 8.33 7.11 -14.41
CA ASP A 340 8.58 8.42 -13.81
C ASP A 340 8.78 8.28 -12.29
N LYS A 341 8.02 7.41 -11.61
CA LYS A 341 8.26 7.09 -10.17
C LYS A 341 9.61 6.39 -9.92
N LEU A 342 10.20 5.73 -10.92
CA LEU A 342 11.52 5.07 -10.82
C LEU A 342 12.68 5.89 -11.43
N LYS A 343 12.41 6.80 -12.37
CA LYS A 343 13.39 7.76 -12.94
C LYS A 343 13.67 8.95 -12.02
N VAL A 344 12.76 9.25 -11.09
CA VAL A 344 12.95 10.29 -10.06
C VAL A 344 14.21 10.05 -9.21
N THR A 345 14.82 8.86 -9.27
CA THR A 345 15.95 8.52 -8.40
C THR A 345 17.33 8.72 -9.02
N HIS A 346 17.48 8.97 -10.34
CA HIS A 346 18.83 9.22 -10.92
C HIS A 346 18.86 10.15 -12.16
N GLU A 347 18.71 11.45 -11.96
CA GLU A 347 19.00 12.44 -13.02
C GLU A 347 20.41 13.00 -12.89
N THR A 348 21.22 12.93 -13.94
CA THR A 348 22.49 13.66 -13.99
C THR A 348 22.26 15.09 -14.47
N TRP A 349 23.14 16.03 -14.11
CA TRP A 349 23.08 17.41 -14.66
C TRP A 349 23.04 17.45 -16.19
N ALA A 350 23.74 16.51 -16.86
CA ALA A 350 23.70 16.38 -18.31
C ALA A 350 22.30 15.98 -18.82
N ALA A 351 21.58 15.13 -18.08
CA ALA A 351 20.21 14.75 -18.40
C ALA A 351 19.25 15.94 -18.26
N GLN A 352 19.35 16.71 -17.17
CA GLN A 352 18.52 17.91 -16.94
C GLN A 352 18.69 18.96 -18.05
N VAL A 353 19.94 19.24 -18.45
CA VAL A 353 20.23 20.17 -19.55
C VAL A 353 19.68 19.63 -20.87
N LYS A 354 19.84 18.33 -21.13
CA LYS A 354 19.31 17.70 -22.35
C LYS A 354 17.78 17.76 -22.41
N GLU A 355 17.11 17.55 -21.29
CA GLU A 355 15.64 17.63 -21.21
C GLU A 355 15.15 19.08 -21.34
N ALA A 356 15.86 20.03 -20.72
CA ALA A 356 15.55 21.45 -20.83
C ALA A 356 15.66 21.98 -22.26
N LEU A 357 16.61 21.45 -23.05
CA LEU A 357 16.83 21.85 -24.45
C LEU A 357 15.83 21.21 -25.43
N ASN A 358 15.13 20.15 -25.05
CA ASN A 358 14.23 19.45 -25.94
C ASN A 358 12.75 19.75 -25.66
N VAL A 359 11.97 19.91 -26.73
CA VAL A 359 10.51 19.99 -26.64
C VAL A 359 9.99 18.64 -26.15
N ASN A 360 9.12 18.65 -25.14
CA ASN A 360 8.56 17.44 -24.55
C ASN A 360 9.62 16.39 -24.11
N GLY A 361 10.77 16.84 -23.60
CA GLY A 361 11.85 15.95 -23.11
C GLY A 361 12.55 15.11 -24.18
N GLY A 362 12.31 15.40 -25.47
CA GLY A 362 12.88 14.67 -26.61
C GLY A 362 11.88 13.79 -27.36
N ASP A 363 10.63 13.69 -26.89
CA ASP A 363 9.55 12.99 -27.58
C ASP A 363 8.84 13.93 -28.59
N LEU A 364 9.50 14.12 -29.73
CA LEU A 364 9.01 14.96 -30.84
C LEU A 364 7.79 14.36 -31.55
N GLU A 365 7.59 13.04 -31.49
CA GLU A 365 6.50 12.37 -32.21
C GLU A 365 5.13 12.60 -31.56
N ASN A 366 5.11 12.77 -30.23
CA ASN A 366 3.89 13.07 -29.47
C ASN A 366 3.72 14.56 -29.11
N ALA A 367 4.66 15.42 -29.51
CA ALA A 367 4.64 16.84 -29.16
C ALA A 367 3.50 17.60 -29.86
N THR A 368 2.57 18.15 -29.08
CA THR A 368 1.51 19.01 -29.58
C THR A 368 2.02 20.43 -29.83
N TRP A 369 1.33 21.22 -30.66
CA TRP A 369 1.70 22.63 -30.87
C TRP A 369 1.70 23.45 -29.58
N ILE A 370 0.88 23.06 -28.58
CA ILE A 370 0.87 23.67 -27.25
C ILE A 370 2.19 23.36 -26.54
N ASP A 371 2.77 22.17 -26.70
CA ASP A 371 4.04 21.80 -26.09
C ASP A 371 5.21 22.60 -26.67
N TYR A 372 5.17 22.92 -27.97
CA TYR A 372 6.15 23.83 -28.58
C TYR A 372 6.04 25.25 -28.02
N VAL A 373 4.82 25.77 -27.91
CA VAL A 373 4.58 27.11 -27.33
C VAL A 373 5.01 27.14 -25.87
N MET A 374 4.62 26.14 -25.08
CA MET A 374 4.99 26.01 -23.68
C MET A 374 6.50 25.83 -23.51
N HIS A 375 7.15 25.05 -24.38
CA HIS A 375 8.61 24.91 -24.36
C HIS A 375 9.28 26.27 -24.60
N ILE A 376 8.87 27.05 -25.59
CA ILE A 376 9.44 28.39 -25.84
C ILE A 376 9.22 29.33 -24.65
N LEU A 377 7.99 29.36 -24.10
CA LEU A 377 7.65 30.22 -22.97
C LEU A 377 8.40 29.84 -21.68
N THR A 378 8.66 28.54 -21.48
CA THR A 378 9.33 28.02 -20.29
C THR A 378 10.83 27.80 -20.46
N PHE A 379 11.37 27.92 -21.67
CA PHE A 379 12.75 27.60 -21.99
C PHE A 379 13.76 28.31 -21.08
N ALA A 380 13.58 29.62 -20.90
CA ALA A 380 14.43 30.41 -20.02
C ALA A 380 14.41 29.88 -18.57
N TRP A 381 13.21 29.54 -18.07
CA TRP A 381 13.03 28.99 -16.74
C TRP A 381 13.64 27.58 -16.60
N LYS A 382 13.49 26.72 -17.62
CA LYS A 382 14.09 25.39 -17.64
C LYS A 382 15.61 25.44 -17.53
N LEU A 383 16.26 26.35 -18.27
CA LEU A 383 17.71 26.53 -18.20
C LEU A 383 18.18 27.03 -16.85
N ILE A 384 17.43 27.95 -16.25
CA ILE A 384 17.73 28.48 -14.91
C ILE A 384 17.63 27.35 -13.86
N PHE A 385 16.61 26.51 -13.94
CA PHE A 385 16.41 25.41 -12.99
C PHE A 385 17.41 24.26 -13.14
N CYS A 386 18.08 24.11 -14.29
CA CYS A 386 19.20 23.16 -14.45
C CYS A 386 20.41 23.47 -13.55
N VAL A 387 20.48 24.67 -12.97
CA VAL A 387 21.53 25.05 -12.01
C VAL A 387 21.31 24.37 -10.65
N ILE A 388 20.08 23.91 -10.38
CA ILE A 388 19.77 23.17 -9.15
C ILE A 388 20.41 21.78 -9.24
N PRO A 389 21.19 21.34 -8.23
CA PRO A 389 21.82 20.04 -8.24
C PRO A 389 20.79 18.90 -8.19
N PRO A 390 21.10 17.73 -8.78
CA PRO A 390 20.20 16.59 -8.74
C PRO A 390 20.01 16.06 -7.32
N VAL A 391 18.87 15.42 -7.10
CA VAL A 391 18.43 14.94 -5.79
C VAL A 391 19.29 13.79 -5.23
N ASP A 392 20.08 13.12 -6.07
CA ASP A 392 20.94 12.01 -5.64
C ASP A 392 22.14 12.49 -4.81
N ILE A 393 22.53 13.76 -4.99
CA ILE A 393 23.71 14.29 -4.31
C ILE A 393 23.35 14.54 -2.85
N TRP A 394 24.02 13.80 -1.96
CA TRP A 394 23.82 13.86 -0.51
C TRP A 394 22.38 13.57 -0.07
N GLY A 395 21.72 12.58 -0.70
CA GLY A 395 20.38 12.16 -0.30
C GLY A 395 19.35 13.28 -0.35
N GLY A 396 19.48 14.19 -1.31
CA GLY A 396 18.54 15.29 -1.57
C GLY A 396 18.84 16.59 -0.84
N TRP A 397 19.71 16.59 0.17
CA TRP A 397 19.95 17.77 1.00
C TRP A 397 20.58 18.93 0.22
N LEU A 398 21.49 18.65 -0.71
CA LEU A 398 22.13 19.70 -1.51
C LEU A 398 21.11 20.38 -2.45
N SER A 399 20.27 19.58 -3.12
CA SER A 399 19.17 20.07 -3.96
C SER A 399 18.17 20.89 -3.17
N PHE A 400 17.83 20.44 -1.94
CA PHE A 400 16.94 21.15 -1.03
C PHE A 400 17.45 22.55 -0.66
N PHE A 401 18.70 22.70 -0.22
CA PHE A 401 19.21 24.03 0.17
C PHE A 401 19.39 24.98 -1.01
N VAL A 402 19.86 24.48 -2.16
CA VAL A 402 20.05 25.30 -3.36
C VAL A 402 18.70 25.75 -3.93
N SER A 403 17.70 24.86 -3.96
CA SER A 403 16.34 25.23 -4.39
C SER A 403 15.69 26.24 -3.45
N LEU A 404 15.87 26.11 -2.12
CA LEU A 404 15.38 27.09 -1.14
C LEU A 404 15.97 28.48 -1.38
N LEU A 405 17.28 28.57 -1.63
CA LEU A 405 17.94 29.83 -1.96
C LEU A 405 17.39 30.44 -3.26
N PHE A 406 17.15 29.60 -4.27
CA PHE A 406 16.63 30.03 -5.56
C PHE A 406 15.20 30.57 -5.45
N ILE A 407 14.34 29.88 -4.70
CA ILE A 407 12.99 30.32 -4.39
C ILE A 407 13.04 31.65 -3.65
N ALA A 408 13.93 31.82 -2.67
CA ALA A 408 14.07 33.08 -1.94
C ALA A 408 14.43 34.25 -2.87
N ILE A 409 15.38 34.06 -3.80
CA ILE A 409 15.79 35.08 -4.79
C ILE A 409 14.63 35.41 -5.74
N LEU A 410 13.95 34.39 -6.29
CA LEU A 410 12.82 34.59 -7.20
C LEU A 410 11.67 35.32 -6.51
N THR A 411 11.35 34.95 -5.27
CA THR A 411 10.28 35.58 -4.49
C THR A 411 10.58 37.05 -4.22
N ALA A 412 11.85 37.39 -3.96
CA ALA A 412 12.28 38.78 -3.83
C ALA A 412 12.10 39.57 -5.13
N ILE A 413 12.56 39.02 -6.27
CA ILE A 413 12.43 39.66 -7.58
C ILE A 413 10.95 39.87 -7.95
N VAL A 414 10.11 38.85 -7.75
CA VAL A 414 8.67 38.94 -8.04
C VAL A 414 8.00 39.96 -7.12
N GLY A 415 8.38 40.01 -5.84
CA GLY A 415 7.92 41.02 -4.90
C GLY A 415 8.26 42.44 -5.34
N ASP A 416 9.51 42.69 -5.72
CA ASP A 416 9.98 44.00 -6.20
C ASP A 416 9.30 44.39 -7.52
N CYS A 417 9.18 43.45 -8.46
CA CYS A 417 8.51 43.69 -9.73
C CYS A 417 7.01 43.98 -9.53
N ALA A 418 6.35 43.27 -8.61
CA ALA A 418 4.96 43.53 -8.25
C ALA A 418 4.82 44.91 -7.63
N ALA A 419 5.69 45.30 -6.68
CA ALA A 419 5.67 46.64 -6.07
C ALA A 419 5.86 47.77 -7.10
N ILE A 420 6.82 47.63 -8.02
CA ILE A 420 7.05 48.61 -9.10
C ILE A 420 5.83 48.68 -10.03
N PHE A 421 5.25 47.54 -10.40
CA PHE A 421 4.04 47.51 -11.21
C PHE A 421 2.85 48.16 -10.50
N GLY A 422 2.66 47.87 -9.21
CA GLY A 422 1.64 48.49 -8.37
C GLY A 422 1.79 50.01 -8.33
N CYS A 423 3.02 50.51 -8.16
CA CYS A 423 3.32 51.94 -8.22
C CYS A 423 2.96 52.56 -9.57
N LEU A 424 3.26 51.88 -10.69
CA LEU A 424 3.00 52.37 -12.05
C LEU A 424 1.50 52.41 -12.39
N VAL A 425 0.73 51.43 -11.92
CA VAL A 425 -0.71 51.31 -12.18
C VAL A 425 -1.56 52.07 -11.15
N GLY A 426 -0.96 52.49 -10.03
CA GLY A 426 -1.65 53.15 -8.92
C GLY A 426 -2.40 52.17 -8.00
N LEU A 427 -1.94 50.91 -7.93
CA LEU A 427 -2.45 49.93 -6.99
C LEU A 427 -1.76 50.10 -5.63
N SER A 428 -2.49 49.86 -4.54
CA SER A 428 -1.87 49.86 -3.21
C SER A 428 -1.01 48.62 -3.02
N ASP A 429 -0.05 48.69 -2.09
CA ASP A 429 0.86 47.57 -1.80
C ASP A 429 0.09 46.32 -1.35
N GLU A 430 -0.97 46.48 -0.55
CA GLU A 430 -1.78 45.35 -0.08
C GLU A 430 -2.57 44.68 -1.23
N VAL A 431 -3.17 45.46 -2.13
CA VAL A 431 -3.93 44.93 -3.28
C VAL A 431 -2.99 44.23 -4.24
N THR A 432 -1.82 44.81 -4.47
CA THR A 432 -0.77 44.25 -5.32
C THR A 432 -0.24 42.93 -4.75
N ALA A 433 -0.05 42.86 -3.42
CA ALA A 433 0.37 41.64 -2.74
C ALA A 433 -0.69 40.54 -2.82
N ILE A 434 -1.97 40.85 -2.56
CA ILE A 434 -3.07 39.87 -2.57
C ILE A 434 -3.32 39.32 -3.99
N THR A 435 -3.14 40.14 -5.03
CA THR A 435 -3.48 39.75 -6.41
C THR A 435 -2.31 39.14 -7.17
N PHE A 436 -1.13 39.75 -7.14
CA PHE A 436 0.00 39.33 -7.96
C PHE A 436 0.98 38.44 -7.19
N VAL A 437 1.38 38.86 -5.99
CA VAL A 437 2.36 38.10 -5.20
C VAL A 437 1.76 36.78 -4.72
N ALA A 438 0.58 36.80 -4.12
CA ALA A 438 -0.08 35.59 -3.63
C ALA A 438 -0.46 34.61 -4.75
N MET A 439 -0.84 35.11 -5.93
CA MET A 439 -1.10 34.26 -7.10
C MET A 439 0.19 33.62 -7.61
N GLY A 440 1.28 34.38 -7.68
CA GLY A 440 2.59 33.89 -8.13
C GLY A 440 3.14 32.76 -7.27
N THR A 441 2.93 32.80 -5.95
CA THR A 441 3.37 31.73 -5.04
C THR A 441 2.41 30.55 -4.98
N SER A 442 1.10 30.78 -5.07
CA SER A 442 0.09 29.72 -4.91
C SER A 442 -0.20 28.90 -6.18
N LEU A 443 0.10 29.44 -7.37
CA LEU A 443 -0.11 28.74 -8.64
C LEU A 443 0.78 27.49 -8.79
N PRO A 444 2.10 27.55 -8.53
CA PRO A 444 2.95 26.36 -8.49
C PRO A 444 2.41 25.28 -7.56
N ASP A 445 2.01 25.68 -6.35
CA ASP A 445 1.42 24.76 -5.36
C ASP A 445 0.13 24.13 -5.86
N THR A 446 -0.70 24.89 -6.56
CA THR A 446 -1.94 24.40 -7.16
C THR A 446 -1.66 23.33 -8.21
N PHE A 447 -0.67 23.56 -9.09
CA PHE A 447 -0.31 22.59 -10.12
C PHE A 447 0.36 21.34 -9.53
N ALA A 448 1.26 21.50 -8.56
CA ALA A 448 1.88 20.38 -7.86
C ALA A 448 0.82 19.54 -7.12
N SER A 449 -0.11 20.18 -6.42
CA SER A 449 -1.19 19.49 -5.71
C SER A 449 -2.18 18.80 -6.66
N LYS A 450 -2.46 19.41 -7.81
CA LYS A 450 -3.27 18.76 -8.87
C LYS A 450 -2.56 17.53 -9.43
N ALA A 451 -1.26 17.61 -9.70
CA ALA A 451 -0.47 16.48 -10.20
C ALA A 451 -0.46 15.34 -9.17
N ALA A 452 -0.22 15.66 -7.90
CA ALA A 452 -0.28 14.69 -6.80
C ALA A 452 -1.68 14.04 -6.68
N ALA A 453 -2.75 14.83 -6.79
CA ALA A 453 -4.13 14.32 -6.73
C ALA A 453 -4.52 13.46 -7.94
N ALA A 454 -3.94 13.70 -9.11
CA ALA A 454 -4.21 12.92 -10.33
C ALA A 454 -3.39 11.62 -10.41
N GLY A 455 -2.20 11.60 -9.78
CA GLY A 455 -1.29 10.46 -9.80
C GLY A 455 -1.64 9.34 -8.82
N GLU A 456 -2.58 9.56 -7.88
CA GLU A 456 -2.89 8.61 -6.81
C GLU A 456 -4.38 8.42 -6.56
N LYS A 457 -4.76 7.22 -6.12
CA LYS A 457 -6.16 6.81 -5.94
C LYS A 457 -6.89 7.59 -4.84
N TYR A 458 -6.21 7.94 -3.77
CA TYR A 458 -6.79 8.60 -2.59
C TYR A 458 -6.39 10.08 -2.44
N ALA A 459 -5.52 10.59 -3.33
CA ALA A 459 -5.03 11.97 -3.32
C ALA A 459 -4.35 12.42 -2.00
N ASP A 460 -3.89 11.51 -1.15
CA ASP A 460 -3.27 11.81 0.15
C ASP A 460 -2.00 12.66 -0.01
N LEU A 461 -1.20 12.42 -1.05
CA LEU A 461 -0.02 13.26 -1.35
C LEU A 461 -0.38 14.72 -1.65
N ALA A 462 -1.57 15.00 -2.18
CA ALA A 462 -2.00 16.38 -2.40
C ALA A 462 -2.25 17.11 -1.07
N ILE A 463 -2.76 16.41 -0.05
CA ILE A 463 -2.92 16.95 1.30
C ILE A 463 -1.55 17.25 1.91
N GLY A 464 -0.59 16.33 1.77
CA GLY A 464 0.79 16.54 2.20
C GLY A 464 1.43 17.76 1.55
N ASN A 465 1.26 17.92 0.23
CA ASN A 465 1.80 19.05 -0.53
C ASN A 465 1.20 20.39 -0.11
N VAL A 466 -0.13 20.49 0.01
CA VAL A 466 -0.81 21.72 0.45
C VAL A 466 -0.44 22.08 1.90
N THR A 467 -0.41 21.08 2.79
CA THR A 467 -0.07 21.29 4.20
C THR A 467 1.39 21.71 4.36
N GLY A 468 2.29 21.09 3.59
CA GLY A 468 3.70 21.44 3.53
C GLY A 468 3.92 22.87 3.05
N SER A 469 3.34 23.27 1.92
CA SER A 469 3.48 24.63 1.39
C SER A 469 2.94 25.68 2.36
N ASN A 470 1.74 25.50 2.90
CA ASN A 470 1.16 26.45 3.85
C ASN A 470 2.01 26.58 5.13
N SER A 471 2.56 25.47 5.61
CA SER A 471 3.45 25.47 6.77
C SER A 471 4.74 26.26 6.49
N VAL A 472 5.35 26.08 5.32
CA VAL A 472 6.54 26.85 4.90
C VAL A 472 6.21 28.34 4.77
N ASN A 473 5.12 28.68 4.09
CA ASN A 473 4.71 30.08 3.89
C ASN A 473 4.45 30.81 5.21
N VAL A 474 3.80 30.15 6.18
CA VAL A 474 3.48 30.77 7.47
C VAL A 474 4.67 30.74 8.42
N PHE A 475 5.28 29.58 8.66
CA PHE A 475 6.34 29.45 9.67
C PHE A 475 7.69 29.98 9.19
N LEU A 476 8.10 29.65 7.97
CA LEU A 476 9.38 30.13 7.41
C LEU A 476 9.21 31.50 6.76
N GLY A 477 8.10 31.77 6.07
CA GLY A 477 7.87 33.04 5.37
C GLY A 477 7.57 34.22 6.30
N LEU A 478 6.67 34.06 7.28
CA LEU A 478 6.33 35.12 8.24
C LEU A 478 6.98 34.90 9.62
N GLY A 479 6.91 33.68 10.14
CA GLY A 479 7.33 33.35 11.50
C GLY A 479 8.82 33.60 11.78
N LEU A 480 9.70 33.07 10.92
CA LEU A 480 11.15 33.20 11.10
C LEU A 480 11.63 34.66 11.00
N PRO A 481 11.23 35.48 9.99
CA PRO A 481 11.57 36.90 9.96
C PRO A 481 11.07 37.67 11.16
N TRP A 482 9.82 37.43 11.61
CA TRP A 482 9.29 38.09 12.81
C TRP A 482 10.03 37.69 14.08
N LEU A 483 10.45 36.43 14.19
CA LEU A 483 11.30 35.96 15.28
C LEU A 483 12.67 36.64 15.28
N MET A 484 13.34 36.70 14.13
CA MET A 484 14.63 37.39 13.98
C MET A 484 14.52 38.88 14.30
N ALA A 485 13.48 39.55 13.78
CA ALA A 485 13.20 40.95 14.07
C ALA A 485 12.93 41.18 15.56
N ALA A 486 12.12 40.33 16.20
CA ALA A 486 11.85 40.41 17.63
C ALA A 486 13.11 40.25 18.48
N ILE A 487 14.00 39.31 18.13
CA ILE A 487 15.29 39.12 18.81
C ILE A 487 16.15 40.37 18.61
N TYR A 488 16.32 40.85 17.38
CA TYR A 488 17.12 42.04 17.07
C TYR A 488 16.64 43.28 17.83
N HIS A 489 15.34 43.53 17.82
CA HIS A 489 14.75 44.68 18.52
C HIS A 489 14.92 44.55 20.05
N THR A 490 14.78 43.34 20.59
CA THR A 490 15.02 43.06 22.02
C THR A 490 16.48 43.31 22.41
N MET A 491 17.43 42.85 21.60
CA MET A 491 18.87 43.08 21.82
C MET A 491 19.23 44.58 21.79
N ASN A 492 18.55 45.36 20.96
CA ASN A 492 18.77 46.80 20.83
C ASN A 492 17.86 47.65 21.75
N ASN A 493 17.14 47.06 22.70
CA ASN A 493 16.19 47.75 23.59
C ASN A 493 15.12 48.60 22.86
N THR A 494 14.67 48.13 21.68
CA THR A 494 13.60 48.75 20.90
C THR A 494 12.37 47.82 20.86
N LYS A 495 11.17 48.37 20.58
CA LYS A 495 9.94 47.58 20.51
C LYS A 495 9.59 47.25 19.07
N PHE A 496 9.50 45.96 18.73
CA PHE A 496 8.98 45.50 17.44
C PHE A 496 7.44 45.53 17.46
N ARG A 497 6.82 46.28 16.54
CA ARG A 497 5.36 46.40 16.41
C ARG A 497 4.97 46.15 14.95
N VAL A 498 4.04 45.22 14.72
CA VAL A 498 3.50 44.92 13.39
C VAL A 498 2.04 45.41 13.35
N PRO A 499 1.69 46.39 12.50
CA PRO A 499 0.31 46.84 12.36
C PRO A 499 -0.53 45.75 11.67
N SER A 500 -1.75 45.50 12.17
CA SER A 500 -2.64 44.47 11.62
C SER A 500 -3.33 44.85 10.31
N GLY A 501 -3.39 46.14 9.97
CA GLY A 501 -4.01 46.63 8.73
C GLY A 501 -5.44 46.08 8.53
N SER A 502 -5.74 45.65 7.30
CA SER A 502 -7.01 45.05 6.87
C SER A 502 -7.11 43.53 7.16
N LEU A 503 -6.13 42.94 7.88
CA LEU A 503 -6.03 41.50 8.07
C LEU A 503 -7.29 40.86 8.67
N GLY A 504 -7.91 41.51 9.67
CA GLY A 504 -9.10 40.96 10.34
C GLY A 504 -10.29 40.77 9.40
N PHE A 505 -10.55 41.75 8.53
CA PHE A 505 -11.60 41.65 7.52
C PHE A 505 -11.25 40.63 6.45
N GLY A 506 -10.00 40.64 5.95
CA GLY A 506 -9.52 39.64 4.99
C GLY A 506 -9.73 38.21 5.49
N VAL A 507 -9.32 37.92 6.73
CA VAL A 507 -9.51 36.60 7.37
C VAL A 507 -11.00 36.27 7.52
N SER A 508 -11.83 37.24 7.86
CA SER A 508 -13.28 37.03 8.01
C SER A 508 -13.95 36.65 6.69
N VAL A 509 -13.69 37.42 5.62
CA VAL A 509 -14.22 37.13 4.28
C VAL A 509 -13.70 35.78 3.76
N PHE A 510 -12.41 35.50 3.96
CA PHE A 510 -11.81 34.22 3.58
C PHE A 510 -12.47 33.05 4.32
N THR A 511 -12.70 33.18 5.62
CA THR A 511 -13.34 32.14 6.44
C THR A 511 -14.76 31.83 5.94
N VAL A 512 -15.54 32.85 5.61
CA VAL A 512 -16.88 32.67 5.02
C VAL A 512 -16.80 31.94 3.68
N CYS A 513 -15.90 32.37 2.78
CA CYS A 513 -15.70 31.72 1.48
C CYS A 513 -15.23 30.26 1.63
N ALA A 514 -14.37 29.99 2.60
CA ALA A 514 -13.87 28.64 2.91
C ALA A 514 -15.00 27.73 3.44
N LEU A 515 -15.87 28.23 4.32
CA LEU A 515 -17.02 27.47 4.81
C LEU A 515 -18.00 27.12 3.67
N ILE A 516 -18.25 28.06 2.75
CA ILE A 516 -19.06 27.79 1.55
C ILE A 516 -18.39 26.72 0.69
N THR A 517 -17.07 26.79 0.51
CA THR A 517 -16.29 25.81 -0.26
C THR A 517 -16.35 24.42 0.37
N ILE A 518 -16.19 24.32 1.70
CA ILE A 518 -16.31 23.06 2.45
C ILE A 518 -17.73 22.50 2.31
N ALA A 519 -18.76 23.34 2.41
CA ALA A 519 -20.14 22.90 2.22
C ALA A 519 -20.39 22.35 0.81
N ILE A 520 -19.81 22.96 -0.23
CA ILE A 520 -19.87 22.47 -1.61
C ILE A 520 -19.16 21.11 -1.73
N ILE A 521 -17.96 20.95 -1.18
CA ILE A 521 -17.22 19.68 -1.21
C ILE A 521 -17.98 18.59 -0.46
N TYR A 522 -18.54 18.90 0.71
CA TYR A 522 -19.36 17.99 1.50
C TYR A 522 -20.62 17.57 0.72
N ALA A 523 -21.32 18.51 0.08
CA ALA A 523 -22.46 18.23 -0.77
C ALA A 523 -22.07 17.31 -1.95
N ARG A 524 -20.91 17.54 -2.56
CA ARG A 524 -20.38 16.71 -3.65
C ARG A 524 -20.07 15.27 -3.23
N ARG A 525 -19.69 15.06 -1.97
CA ARG A 525 -19.44 13.73 -1.39
C ARG A 525 -20.71 12.88 -1.26
N TYR A 526 -21.84 13.50 -0.89
CA TYR A 526 -23.06 12.76 -0.49
C TYR A 526 -24.22 12.84 -1.47
N LEU A 527 -24.24 13.82 -2.37
CA LEU A 527 -25.34 13.98 -3.33
C LEU A 527 -25.04 13.26 -4.64
N SER A 528 -25.97 12.39 -5.06
CA SER A 528 -25.87 11.59 -6.28
C SER A 528 -25.73 12.42 -7.56
N VAL A 529 -26.25 13.65 -7.57
CA VAL A 529 -26.12 14.60 -8.69
C VAL A 529 -24.65 14.91 -9.02
N PHE A 530 -23.76 14.84 -8.02
CA PHE A 530 -22.33 15.09 -8.18
C PHE A 530 -21.52 13.80 -8.37
N GLY A 531 -22.17 12.64 -8.44
CA GLY A 531 -21.52 11.33 -8.59
C GLY A 531 -20.79 10.84 -7.35
N ASN A 532 -21.14 11.35 -6.15
CA ASN A 532 -20.53 11.01 -4.86
C ASN A 532 -18.99 11.16 -4.85
N ALA A 533 -18.49 12.17 -5.55
CA ALA A 533 -17.06 12.39 -5.78
C ALA A 533 -16.64 13.78 -5.27
N GLU A 534 -15.78 13.80 -4.25
CA GLU A 534 -15.18 15.03 -3.71
C GLU A 534 -14.37 15.75 -4.80
N LEU A 535 -13.47 15.00 -5.47
CA LEU A 535 -12.66 15.45 -6.59
C LEU A 535 -13.17 14.82 -7.90
N GLY A 536 -13.41 15.65 -8.92
CA GLY A 536 -13.83 15.18 -10.25
C GLY A 536 -15.34 14.98 -10.40
N GLY A 537 -15.78 13.77 -10.73
CA GLY A 537 -17.19 13.45 -11.00
C GLY A 537 -17.68 13.87 -12.41
N PRO A 538 -19.00 13.83 -12.65
CA PRO A 538 -19.61 14.14 -13.94
C PRO A 538 -19.26 15.55 -14.43
N GLN A 539 -19.05 15.73 -15.74
CA GLN A 539 -18.49 16.96 -16.29
C GLN A 539 -19.29 18.23 -15.94
N GLY A 540 -20.62 18.20 -16.07
CA GLY A 540 -21.46 19.37 -15.77
C GLY A 540 -21.32 19.85 -14.32
N PRO A 541 -21.65 19.02 -13.31
CA PRO A 541 -21.50 19.35 -11.90
C PRO A 541 -20.05 19.71 -11.50
N LYS A 542 -19.05 19.07 -12.09
CA LYS A 542 -17.62 19.38 -11.90
C LYS A 542 -17.30 20.83 -12.30
N TYR A 543 -17.63 21.23 -13.53
CA TYR A 543 -17.35 22.58 -14.01
C TYR A 543 -18.20 23.63 -13.30
N ALA A 544 -19.44 23.31 -12.94
CA ALA A 544 -20.30 24.18 -12.15
C ALA A 544 -19.69 24.47 -10.76
N SER A 545 -19.28 23.45 -10.01
CA SER A 545 -18.64 23.65 -8.70
C SER A 545 -17.31 24.40 -8.81
N ALA A 546 -16.51 24.12 -9.84
CA ALA A 546 -15.25 24.83 -10.07
C ALA A 546 -15.50 26.32 -10.36
N GLY A 547 -16.52 26.65 -11.16
CA GLY A 547 -16.93 28.02 -11.43
C GLY A 547 -17.38 28.77 -10.16
N VAL A 548 -18.16 28.11 -9.29
CA VAL A 548 -18.57 28.71 -8.01
C VAL A 548 -17.37 28.97 -7.11
N ILE A 549 -16.48 27.99 -6.92
CA ILE A 549 -15.28 28.16 -6.07
C ILE A 549 -14.36 29.26 -6.61
N PHE A 550 -14.16 29.32 -7.93
CA PHE A 550 -13.40 30.40 -8.56
C PHE A 550 -14.06 31.77 -8.38
N SER A 551 -15.39 31.83 -8.45
CA SER A 551 -16.13 33.08 -8.19
C SER A 551 -15.98 33.55 -6.75
N LEU A 552 -15.92 32.65 -5.77
CA LEU A 552 -15.67 33.00 -4.36
C LEU A 552 -14.28 33.62 -4.17
N TRP A 553 -13.28 33.13 -4.89
CA TRP A 553 -11.95 33.74 -4.89
C TRP A 553 -11.93 35.15 -5.48
N ILE A 554 -12.66 35.39 -6.59
CA ILE A 554 -12.84 36.75 -7.14
C ILE A 554 -13.55 37.66 -6.13
N VAL A 555 -14.61 37.16 -5.49
CA VAL A 555 -15.35 37.91 -4.46
C VAL A 555 -14.41 38.29 -3.31
N TYR A 556 -13.56 37.38 -2.84
CA TYR A 556 -12.56 37.67 -1.82
C TYR A 556 -11.62 38.81 -2.25
N ILE A 557 -11.04 38.72 -3.46
CA ILE A 557 -10.14 39.77 -3.99
C ILE A 557 -10.84 41.12 -4.06
N VAL A 558 -12.05 41.15 -4.61
CA VAL A 558 -12.82 42.39 -4.79
C VAL A 558 -13.15 43.01 -3.44
N LEU A 559 -13.67 42.23 -2.49
CA LEU A 559 -14.02 42.75 -1.16
C LEU A 559 -12.80 43.22 -0.38
N ALA A 560 -11.69 42.46 -0.41
CA ALA A 560 -10.43 42.86 0.23
C ALA A 560 -9.89 44.16 -0.39
N SER A 561 -9.96 44.30 -1.72
CA SER A 561 -9.51 45.51 -2.42
C SER A 561 -10.40 46.72 -2.12
N LEU A 562 -11.72 46.54 -2.15
CA LEU A 562 -12.68 47.61 -1.84
C LEU A 562 -12.52 48.14 -0.41
N GLN A 563 -12.24 47.25 0.55
CA GLN A 563 -11.93 47.66 1.91
C GLN A 563 -10.61 48.45 1.97
N ASN A 564 -9.58 47.99 1.26
CA ASN A 564 -8.28 48.66 1.28
C ASN A 564 -8.34 50.08 0.70
N TYR A 565 -9.20 50.31 -0.29
CA TYR A 565 -9.48 51.64 -0.84
C TYR A 565 -10.53 52.45 -0.04
N GLY A 566 -11.02 51.92 1.08
CA GLY A 566 -11.94 52.63 1.99
C GLY A 566 -13.39 52.70 1.53
N TYR A 567 -13.80 51.93 0.52
CA TYR A 567 -15.20 51.84 0.08
C TYR A 567 -16.07 50.98 1.01
N ILE A 568 -15.45 50.07 1.76
CA ILE A 568 -16.10 49.24 2.79
C ILE A 568 -15.49 49.65 4.14
N GLY A 569 -16.35 50.00 5.10
CA GLY A 569 -15.90 50.34 6.45
C GLY A 569 -15.21 49.17 7.14
N ASN A 570 -14.26 49.47 8.03
CA ASN A 570 -13.64 48.45 8.87
C ASN A 570 -14.72 47.79 9.72
N ILE A 571 -14.99 46.52 9.44
CA ILE A 571 -15.76 45.68 10.34
C ILE A 571 -14.76 45.23 11.39
N ILE A 572 -14.87 45.85 12.58
CA ILE A 572 -14.02 45.81 13.78
C ILE A 572 -13.07 47.00 13.89
#